data_AF-A0AAX2RZI1-F1
#
_entry.id   AF-A0AAX2RZI1-F1
#
_cell.length_a   1.000
_cell.length_b   1.000
_cell.length_c   1.000
_cell.angle_alpha   90.00
_cell.angle_beta   90.00
_cell.angle_gamma   90.00
#
_symmetry.space_group_name_H-M   'P 1'
#
loop_
_entity.id
_entity.type
_entity.pdbx_description
1 polymer ?
#
loop_
_entity_poly.entity_id
_entity_poly.type
_entity_poly.pdbx_seq_one_letter_code
_entity_poly.pdbx_strand_id
1 'polypeptide(L)'
;MKFIKFILLLFVFLFLLKFEWFLMEKRLNDIVNRIELYIYENGYIPSRLDEISSVFTPISNSESYCKMFSFDIDGLGECFYSANRKDYHIVIYGFFWGSGNYSSKEKVFKNGSNSN
;
A
#
# COMPACT_ATOMS: atom_id res chain seq x y z
N MET A 1 25.90 31.33 -0.74
CA MET A 1 24.70 31.07 -1.58
C MET A 1 24.54 29.62 -2.03
N LYS A 2 25.59 28.88 -2.45
CA LYS A 2 25.46 27.46 -2.85
C LYS A 2 24.95 26.54 -1.73
N PHE A 3 25.37 26.79 -0.49
CA PHE A 3 24.98 26.00 0.68
C PHE A 3 23.47 26.13 1.02
N ILE A 4 22.91 27.33 0.89
CA ILE A 4 21.46 27.59 1.12
C ILE A 4 20.61 26.85 0.08
N LYS A 5 21.04 26.82 -1.18
CA LYS A 5 20.36 26.03 -2.23
C LYS A 5 20.37 24.54 -1.93
N PHE A 6 21.49 24.01 -1.41
CA PHE A 6 21.60 22.61 -1.03
C PHE A 6 20.69 22.26 0.15
N ILE A 7 20.66 23.10 1.19
CA ILE A 7 19.75 22.93 2.34
C ILE A 7 18.29 22.94 1.86
N LEU A 8 17.91 23.87 0.98
CA LEU A 8 16.55 23.95 0.45
C LEU A 8 16.17 22.66 -0.30
N LEU A 9 17.06 22.14 -1.15
CA LEU A 9 16.85 20.88 -1.87
C LEU A 9 16.70 19.69 -0.91
N LEU A 10 17.51 19.64 0.15
CA LEU A 10 17.41 18.61 1.18
C LEU A 10 16.05 18.66 1.90
N PHE A 11 15.57 19.86 2.25
CA PHE A 11 14.26 20.03 2.89
C PHE A 11 13.12 19.60 1.97
N VAL A 12 13.16 19.98 0.69
CA VAL A 12 12.15 19.55 -0.29
C VAL A 12 12.17 18.03 -0.43
N PHE A 13 13.35 17.42 -0.49
CA PHE A 13 13.48 15.97 -0.57
C PHE A 13 12.90 15.26 0.66
N LEU A 14 13.23 15.70 1.88
CA LEU A 14 12.68 15.14 3.11
C LEU A 14 11.15 15.32 3.20
N PHE A 15 10.63 16.45 2.73
CA PHE A 15 9.20 16.70 2.67
C PHE A 15 8.50 15.72 1.71
N LEU A 16 9.07 15.49 0.53
CA LEU A 16 8.55 14.51 -0.44
C LEU A 16 8.55 13.09 0.14
N LEU A 17 9.61 12.68 0.85
CA LEU A 17 9.67 11.39 1.52
C LEU A 17 8.55 11.23 2.57
N LYS A 18 8.34 12.25 3.41
CA LYS A 18 7.27 12.23 4.42
C LYS A 18 5.88 12.20 3.78
N PHE A 19 5.70 12.93 2.67
CA PHE A 19 4.44 12.96 1.94
C PHE A 19 4.12 11.61 1.30
N GLU A 20 5.10 10.95 0.68
CA GLU A 20 4.93 9.60 0.12
C GLU A 20 4.56 8.57 1.18
N TRP A 21 5.18 8.64 2.37
CA TRP A 21 4.82 7.77 3.48
C TRP A 21 3.36 7.95 3.92
N PHE A 22 2.93 9.20 4.06
CA PHE A 22 1.54 9.53 4.39
C PHE A 22 0.56 8.99 3.34
N LEU A 23 0.89 9.12 2.04
CA LEU A 23 0.07 8.57 0.97
C LEU A 23 0.02 7.03 1.04
N MET A 24 1.15 6.36 1.25
CA MET A 24 1.18 4.89 1.40
C MET A 24 0.24 4.42 2.53
N GLU A 25 0.28 5.07 3.69
CA GLU A 25 -0.59 4.72 4.81
C GLU A 25 -2.08 4.94 4.47
N LYS A 26 -2.41 6.07 3.84
CA LYS A 26 -3.78 6.36 3.43
C LYS A 26 -4.31 5.30 2.45
N ARG A 27 -3.49 4.90 1.47
CA ARG A 27 -3.84 3.87 0.50
C ARG A 27 -4.02 2.50 1.15
N LEU A 28 -3.14 2.14 2.09
CA LEU A 28 -3.28 0.90 2.85
C LEU A 28 -4.62 0.86 3.59
N ASN A 29 -4.96 1.95 4.27
CA ASN A 29 -6.22 2.05 4.99
C ASN A 29 -7.42 1.98 4.04
N ASP A 30 -7.35 2.58 2.84
CA ASP A 30 -8.42 2.47 1.84
C ASP A 30 -8.66 1.03 1.39
N ILE A 31 -7.58 0.29 1.06
CA ILE A 31 -7.67 -1.12 0.67
C ILE A 31 -8.24 -1.96 1.83
N VAL A 32 -7.76 -1.75 3.05
CA VAL A 32 -8.26 -2.44 4.25
C VAL A 32 -9.75 -2.16 4.46
N ASN A 33 -10.18 -0.91 4.40
CA ASN A 33 -11.58 -0.53 4.58
C ASN A 33 -12.49 -1.19 3.52
N ARG A 34 -12.05 -1.28 2.26
CA ARG A 34 -12.78 -1.97 1.20
C ARG A 34 -12.91 -3.48 1.47
N ILE A 35 -11.85 -4.10 1.97
CA ILE A 35 -11.88 -5.52 2.38
C ILE A 35 -12.83 -5.73 3.55
N GLU A 36 -12.75 -4.88 4.58
CA GLU A 36 -13.63 -4.98 5.75
C GLU A 36 -15.10 -4.76 5.38
N LEU A 37 -15.39 -3.82 4.50
CA LEU A 37 -16.72 -3.60 3.97
C LEU A 37 -17.22 -4.83 3.19
N TYR A 38 -16.40 -5.40 2.31
CA TYR A 38 -16.74 -6.62 1.59
C TYR A 38 -17.02 -7.80 2.53
N ILE A 39 -16.20 -7.97 3.58
CA ILE A 39 -16.41 -9.00 4.60
C ILE A 39 -17.72 -8.77 5.35
N TYR A 40 -18.04 -7.53 5.68
CA TYR A 40 -19.28 -7.17 6.35
C TYR A 40 -20.50 -7.50 5.48
N GLU A 41 -20.44 -7.23 4.18
CA GLU A 41 -21.54 -7.45 3.24
C GLU A 41 -21.72 -8.92 2.83
N ASN A 42 -20.63 -9.66 2.67
CA ASN A 42 -20.65 -11.01 2.10
C ASN A 42 -20.39 -12.13 3.12
N GLY A 43 -19.87 -11.80 4.31
CA GLY A 43 -19.58 -12.75 5.38
C GLY A 43 -18.31 -13.59 5.19
N TYR A 44 -17.48 -13.29 4.18
CA TYR A 44 -16.21 -13.99 3.94
C TYR A 44 -15.11 -13.05 3.44
N ILE A 45 -13.85 -13.46 3.67
CA ILE A 45 -12.67 -12.75 3.17
C ILE A 45 -12.59 -12.96 1.65
N PRO A 46 -12.48 -11.88 0.85
CA PRO A 46 -12.37 -11.99 -0.60
C PRO A 46 -11.14 -12.83 -0.94
N SER A 47 -11.28 -13.81 -1.84
CA SER A 47 -10.13 -14.62 -2.21
C SER A 47 -9.11 -13.81 -3.01
N ARG A 48 -9.60 -12.76 -3.69
CA ARG A 48 -8.84 -11.85 -4.53
C ARG A 48 -9.43 -10.44 -4.45
N LEU A 49 -8.59 -9.41 -4.58
CA LEU A 49 -9.06 -8.01 -4.52
C LEU A 49 -9.89 -7.60 -5.73
N ASP A 50 -9.78 -8.29 -6.87
CA ASP A 50 -10.59 -8.02 -8.06
C ASP A 50 -12.08 -8.31 -7.83
N GLU A 51 -12.42 -9.09 -6.79
CA GLU A 51 -13.81 -9.27 -6.32
C GLU A 51 -14.42 -7.97 -5.74
N ILE A 52 -13.57 -7.05 -5.28
CA ILE A 52 -14.00 -5.80 -4.61
C ILE A 52 -13.92 -4.61 -5.56
N SER A 53 -12.94 -4.60 -6.47
CA SER A 53 -12.80 -3.55 -7.48
C SER A 53 -11.98 -4.00 -8.68
N SER A 54 -12.39 -3.60 -9.88
CA SER A 54 -11.67 -3.87 -11.14
C SER A 54 -10.32 -3.18 -11.26
N VAL A 55 -9.98 -2.28 -10.33
CA VAL A 55 -8.65 -1.64 -10.24
C VAL A 55 -7.59 -2.66 -9.81
N PHE A 56 -8.01 -3.74 -9.15
CA PHE A 56 -7.15 -4.85 -8.78
C PHE A 56 -7.09 -5.88 -9.92
N THR A 57 -5.90 -6.36 -10.22
CA THR A 57 -5.64 -7.37 -11.24
C THR A 57 -5.26 -8.69 -10.55
N PRO A 58 -5.88 -9.83 -10.89
CA PRO A 58 -5.46 -11.11 -10.36
C PRO A 58 -4.09 -11.48 -10.92
N ILE A 59 -3.16 -11.89 -10.05
CA ILE A 59 -1.89 -12.51 -10.47
C ILE A 59 -2.06 -14.04 -10.52
N SER A 60 -2.75 -14.59 -9.52
CA SER A 60 -3.01 -16.02 -9.39
C SER A 60 -4.35 -16.26 -8.69
N ASN A 61 -4.70 -17.52 -8.45
CA ASN A 61 -5.93 -17.88 -7.73
C ASN A 61 -5.92 -17.44 -6.25
N SER A 62 -4.75 -17.15 -5.69
CA SER A 62 -4.58 -16.78 -4.27
C SER A 62 -3.98 -15.38 -4.07
N GLU A 63 -3.69 -14.65 -5.15
CA GLU A 63 -3.00 -13.36 -5.09
C GLU A 63 -3.58 -12.32 -6.05
N SER A 64 -3.59 -11.07 -5.61
CA SER A 64 -4.02 -9.92 -6.40
C SER A 64 -3.03 -8.77 -6.32
N TYR A 65 -3.01 -7.94 -7.36
CA TYR A 65 -2.11 -6.82 -7.51
C TYR A 65 -2.83 -5.53 -7.86
N CYS A 66 -2.29 -4.39 -7.44
CA CYS A 66 -2.72 -3.09 -7.96
C CYS A 66 -1.56 -2.18 -8.28
N LYS A 67 -1.77 -1.35 -9.31
CA LYS A 67 -1.03 -0.11 -9.47
C LYS A 67 -1.68 0.96 -8.61
N MET A 68 -0.88 1.56 -7.76
CA MET A 68 -1.32 2.69 -6.94
C MET A 68 -1.33 4.01 -7.71
N PHE A 69 -1.17 4.00 -9.03
CA PHE A 69 -1.35 5.18 -9.89
C PHE A 69 -2.78 5.24 -10.48
N SER A 70 -3.76 4.71 -9.74
CA SER A 70 -5.17 4.73 -10.10
C SER A 70 -5.86 5.92 -9.43
N PHE A 71 -6.84 6.53 -10.10
CA PHE A 71 -7.71 7.54 -9.47
C PHE A 71 -8.43 7.00 -8.23
N ASP A 72 -8.63 5.69 -8.14
CA ASP A 72 -9.29 5.04 -7.02
C ASP A 72 -8.33 4.72 -5.86
N ILE A 73 -7.02 4.75 -6.09
CA ILE A 73 -5.97 4.47 -5.11
C ILE A 73 -4.85 5.49 -5.35
N ASP A 74 -4.98 6.70 -4.79
CA ASP A 74 -4.11 7.84 -5.12
C ASP A 74 -2.62 7.63 -4.76
N GLY A 75 -1.75 7.55 -5.77
CA GLY A 75 -0.32 7.90 -5.69
C GLY A 75 0.64 7.07 -6.55
N LEU A 76 1.85 6.75 -6.08
CA LEU A 76 2.85 5.97 -6.84
C LEU A 76 3.31 4.75 -6.06
N GLY A 77 3.23 3.59 -6.69
CA GLY A 77 3.59 2.32 -6.07
C GLY A 77 2.78 1.15 -6.58
N GLU A 78 2.98 0.02 -5.92
CA GLU A 78 2.33 -1.25 -6.22
C GLU A 78 1.82 -1.89 -4.93
N CYS A 79 0.75 -2.67 -5.03
CA CYS A 79 0.26 -3.49 -3.92
C CYS A 79 0.15 -4.95 -4.33
N PHE A 80 0.35 -5.83 -3.35
CA PHE A 80 0.14 -7.27 -3.43
C PHE A 80 -0.75 -7.71 -2.29
N TYR A 81 -1.72 -8.55 -2.60
CA TYR A 81 -2.66 -9.11 -1.65
C TYR A 81 -2.64 -10.62 -1.74
N SER A 82 -2.64 -11.27 -0.58
CA SER A 82 -2.83 -12.70 -0.48
C SER A 82 -3.80 -13.01 0.66
N ALA A 83 -4.73 -13.93 0.42
CA ALA A 83 -5.73 -14.30 1.39
C ALA A 83 -5.88 -15.81 1.54
N ASN A 84 -6.33 -16.20 2.73
CA ASN A 84 -6.83 -17.52 3.02
C ASN A 84 -8.18 -17.40 3.77
N ARG A 85 -8.76 -18.52 4.21
CA ARG A 85 -10.08 -18.53 4.88
C ARG A 85 -10.13 -17.81 6.23
N LYS A 86 -8.99 -17.52 6.86
CA LYS A 86 -8.87 -16.99 8.22
C LYS A 86 -8.17 -15.64 8.30
N ASP A 87 -7.33 -15.30 7.33
CA ASP A 87 -6.55 -14.07 7.31
C ASP A 87 -6.18 -13.62 5.91
N TYR A 88 -5.86 -12.34 5.80
CA TYR A 88 -5.33 -11.71 4.60
C TYR A 88 -4.12 -10.86 4.91
N HIS A 89 -3.24 -10.72 3.91
CA HIS A 89 -2.01 -9.96 3.96
C HIS A 89 -1.98 -8.99 2.77
N ILE A 90 -1.59 -7.75 3.03
CA ILE A 90 -1.35 -6.72 2.03
C ILE A 90 0.10 -6.26 2.17
N VAL A 91 0.81 -6.23 1.05
CA VAL A 91 2.14 -5.64 0.93
C VAL A 91 2.04 -4.48 -0.04
N ILE A 92 2.51 -3.30 0.35
CA ILE A 92 2.55 -2.11 -0.49
C ILE A 92 3.99 -1.68 -0.65
N TYR A 93 4.38 -1.42 -1.90
CA TYR A 93 5.66 -0.83 -2.28
C TYR A 93 5.43 0.60 -2.77
N GLY A 94 6.00 1.57 -2.07
CA GLY A 94 6.01 2.97 -2.48
C GLY A 94 7.16 3.30 -3.43
N PHE A 95 7.08 4.46 -4.07
CA PHE A 95 8.06 4.91 -5.07
C PHE A 95 9.50 5.04 -4.54
N PHE A 96 9.69 5.52 -3.31
CA PHE A 96 11.02 5.69 -2.70
C PHE A 96 11.47 4.48 -1.85
N TRP A 97 11.18 3.25 -2.29
CA TRP A 97 11.61 2.01 -1.61
C TRP A 97 10.98 1.80 -0.21
N GLY A 98 9.95 2.55 0.14
CA GLY A 98 9.15 2.30 1.34
C GLY A 98 8.29 1.06 1.16
N SER A 99 8.18 0.23 2.19
CA SER A 99 7.30 -0.94 2.19
C SER A 99 6.35 -0.91 3.37
N GLY A 100 5.06 -1.15 3.14
CA GLY A 100 4.06 -1.27 4.20
C GLY A 100 3.47 -2.66 4.17
N ASN A 101 3.42 -3.35 5.31
CA ASN A 101 2.77 -4.64 5.42
C ASN A 101 1.58 -4.54 6.37
N TYR A 102 0.49 -5.18 5.99
CA TYR A 102 -0.67 -5.33 6.83
C TYR A 102 -1.07 -6.80 6.83
N SER A 103 -1.20 -7.35 8.02
CA SER A 103 -1.88 -8.62 8.27
C SER A 103 -3.18 -8.28 8.96
N SER A 104 -4.26 -8.99 8.64
CA SER A 104 -5.53 -8.87 9.38
C SER A 104 -5.39 -9.21 10.88
N LYS A 105 -4.24 -9.76 11.29
CA LYS A 105 -3.87 -10.03 12.69
C LYS A 105 -2.91 -8.98 13.28
N GLU A 106 -2.23 -8.18 12.46
CA GLU A 106 -1.23 -7.19 12.90
C GLU A 106 -0.85 -6.18 11.79
N LYS A 107 -0.80 -4.88 12.11
CA LYS A 107 -0.33 -3.83 11.19
C LYS A 107 1.16 -3.59 11.40
N VAL A 108 2.01 -3.85 10.39
CA VAL A 108 3.47 -3.70 10.50
C VAL A 108 4.02 -2.81 9.39
N PHE A 109 4.35 -1.58 9.73
CA PHE A 109 5.08 -0.69 8.83
C PHE A 109 6.58 -0.95 8.92
N LYS A 110 7.22 -1.31 7.81
CA LYS A 110 8.69 -1.46 7.74
C LYS A 110 9.27 -0.29 6.97
N ASN A 111 9.92 0.62 7.69
CA ASN A 111 10.77 1.62 7.05
C ASN A 111 11.81 0.90 6.20
N GLY A 112 11.92 1.26 4.92
CA GLY A 112 12.94 0.76 4.02
C GLY A 112 14.34 1.15 4.51
N SER A 113 14.89 0.35 5.40
CA SER A 113 16.31 0.30 5.73
C SER A 113 16.62 -1.11 6.19
N ASN A 114 16.83 -2.01 5.23
CA ASN A 114 17.73 -3.14 5.41
C ASN A 114 18.69 -3.12 4.23
N SER A 115 19.82 -2.42 4.43
CA SER A 115 21.08 -2.87 3.87
C SER A 115 21.35 -4.26 4.44
N ASN A 116 21.37 -5.26 3.57
CA ASN A 116 22.28 -6.40 3.70
C ASN A 116 23.24 -6.33 2.54
#